data_AF-A0AA38RYP0-F1
#
_entry.id   AF-A0AA38RYP0-F1
#
_cell.length_a   1.000
_cell.length_b   1.000
_cell.length_c   1.000
_cell.angle_alpha   90.00
_cell.angle_beta   90.00
_cell.angle_gamma   90.00
#
_symmetry.space_group_name_H-M   'P 1'
#
loop_
_entity.id
_entity.type
_entity.pdbx_description
1 polymer ?
#
loop_
_entity_poly.entity_id
_entity_poly.type
_entity_poly.pdbx_seq_one_letter_code
_entity_poly.pdbx_strand_id
1 'polypeptide(L)'
;MPYSDLVRTVCHLCTALDGAYRVTIETPYGLLISVNADGSLTAALKDGTVQSATPGVDEEHKTRYKYRMFPDWGAGFIWYDPSWPGNPEGEFEVDEDDLENRYPAVWLESYRGWKAKYEQAFEEQKCDQGSDQDPFPDAGRRKAWVVEGMLLACWLSLQPDAESVEYQAADVPTLIQNGSGGNILKSFIKTLEDYSF
;
A
#
# COMPACT_ATOMS: atom_id res chain seq x y z
N MET A 1 6.95 -21.57 -7.16
CA MET A 1 6.83 -20.11 -6.94
C MET A 1 6.27 -19.90 -5.54
N PRO A 2 6.94 -19.18 -4.63
CA PRO A 2 6.58 -19.18 -3.20
C PRO A 2 5.47 -18.20 -2.81
N TYR A 3 5.00 -17.32 -3.69
CA TYR A 3 4.02 -16.28 -3.34
C TYR A 3 2.54 -16.75 -3.40
N SER A 4 2.22 -17.82 -4.15
CA SER A 4 0.84 -18.36 -4.17
C SER A 4 0.45 -19.09 -2.88
N ASP A 5 1.45 -19.49 -2.07
CA ASP A 5 1.20 -20.20 -0.83
C ASP A 5 0.74 -19.27 0.29
N LEU A 6 1.13 -17.99 0.30
CA LEU A 6 0.76 -17.07 1.40
C LEU A 6 -0.75 -16.81 1.43
N VAL A 7 -1.34 -16.42 0.30
CA VAL A 7 -2.78 -16.15 0.18
C VAL A 7 -3.56 -17.41 0.54
N ARG A 8 -3.21 -18.56 -0.05
CA ARG A 8 -3.89 -19.83 0.23
C ARG A 8 -3.74 -20.25 1.70
N THR A 9 -2.58 -20.01 2.30
CA THR A 9 -2.32 -20.29 3.73
C THR A 9 -3.17 -19.39 4.61
N VAL A 10 -3.32 -18.10 4.26
CA VAL A 10 -4.19 -17.17 4.98
C VAL A 10 -5.65 -17.60 4.88
N CYS A 11 -6.16 -17.93 3.69
CA CYS A 11 -7.54 -18.41 3.52
C CYS A 11 -7.81 -19.71 4.29
N HIS A 12 -6.86 -20.66 4.26
CA HIS A 12 -6.95 -21.92 5.00
C HIS A 12 -6.90 -21.70 6.53
N LEU A 13 -6.05 -20.79 7.00
CA LEU A 13 -5.98 -20.44 8.42
C LEU A 13 -7.30 -19.82 8.90
N CYS A 14 -7.94 -18.98 8.07
CA CYS A 14 -9.25 -18.39 8.37
C CYS A 14 -10.40 -19.42 8.45
N THR A 15 -10.29 -20.56 7.77
CA THR A 15 -11.36 -21.57 7.66
C THR A 15 -11.17 -22.80 8.54
N ALA A 16 -9.93 -23.13 8.92
CA ALA A 16 -9.61 -24.39 9.60
C ALA A 16 -9.60 -24.32 11.13
N LEU A 17 -9.67 -23.13 11.73
CA LEU A 17 -9.45 -22.97 13.16
C LEU A 17 -10.75 -22.51 13.86
N ASP A 18 -11.22 -23.36 14.78
CA ASP A 18 -12.47 -23.19 15.53
C ASP A 18 -12.17 -22.67 16.96
N GLY A 19 -11.45 -21.53 17.05
CA GLY A 19 -10.99 -20.94 18.30
C GLY A 19 -10.60 -19.45 18.19
N ALA A 20 -10.29 -18.81 19.32
CA ALA A 20 -9.85 -17.41 19.36
C ALA A 20 -8.35 -17.27 19.02
N TYR A 21 -7.97 -17.49 17.76
CA TYR A 21 -6.59 -17.31 17.29
C TYR A 21 -6.42 -15.94 16.64
N ARG A 22 -5.20 -15.40 16.74
CA ARG A 22 -4.74 -14.24 15.98
C ARG A 22 -3.49 -14.66 15.21
N VAL A 23 -3.52 -14.54 13.89
CA VAL A 23 -2.34 -14.72 13.04
C VAL A 23 -1.79 -13.35 12.71
N THR A 24 -0.53 -13.09 13.03
CA THR A 24 0.15 -11.84 12.64
C THR A 24 1.22 -12.16 11.61
N ILE A 25 1.13 -11.52 10.45
CA ILE A 25 2.14 -11.54 9.40
C ILE A 25 2.94 -10.25 9.51
N GLU A 26 4.25 -10.39 9.66
CA GLU A 26 5.19 -9.29 9.59
C GLU A 26 5.78 -9.21 8.18
N THR A 27 5.62 -8.06 7.53
CA THR A 27 6.28 -7.77 6.26
C THR A 27 7.74 -7.34 6.50
N PRO A 28 8.64 -7.53 5.52
CA PRO A 28 10.04 -7.11 5.63
C PRO A 28 10.25 -5.61 5.89
N TYR A 29 9.27 -4.76 5.55
CA TYR A 29 9.29 -3.32 5.72
C TYR A 29 8.49 -2.84 6.95
N GLY A 30 8.14 -3.74 7.86
CA GLY A 30 7.61 -3.37 9.18
C GLY A 30 6.10 -3.10 9.23
N LEU A 31 5.33 -3.43 8.18
CA LEU A 31 3.87 -3.58 8.29
C LEU A 31 3.54 -4.90 8.99
N LEU A 32 2.72 -4.84 10.03
CA LEU A 32 2.11 -5.97 10.70
C LEU A 32 0.66 -6.11 10.25
N ILE A 33 0.28 -7.27 9.73
CA ILE A 33 -1.08 -7.60 9.33
C ILE A 33 -1.59 -8.67 10.28
N SER A 34 -2.65 -8.39 11.03
CA SER A 34 -3.25 -9.35 11.95
C SER A 34 -4.61 -9.80 11.45
N VAL A 35 -4.79 -11.12 11.31
CA VAL A 35 -6.08 -11.78 11.11
C VAL A 35 -6.60 -12.19 12.48
N ASN A 36 -7.75 -11.63 12.89
CA ASN A 36 -8.41 -11.99 14.14
C ASN A 36 -9.39 -13.16 13.93
N ALA A 37 -9.79 -13.80 15.03
CA ALA A 37 -10.68 -14.96 15.00
C ALA A 37 -12.07 -14.69 14.41
N ASP A 38 -12.55 -13.44 14.44
CA ASP A 38 -13.79 -13.01 13.79
C ASP A 38 -13.60 -12.74 12.28
N GLY A 39 -12.41 -13.06 11.74
CA GLY A 39 -12.00 -12.79 10.38
C GLY A 39 -11.74 -11.31 10.09
N SER A 40 -11.75 -10.41 11.08
CA SER A 40 -11.33 -9.02 10.88
C SER A 40 -9.82 -8.94 10.65
N LEU A 41 -9.40 -7.97 9.84
CA LEU A 41 -7.99 -7.68 9.60
C LEU A 41 -7.64 -6.34 10.24
N THR A 42 -6.50 -6.27 10.90
CA THR A 42 -5.90 -5.03 11.36
C THR A 42 -4.50 -4.87 10.80
N ALA A 43 -4.12 -3.62 10.56
CA ALA A 43 -2.78 -3.25 10.09
C ALA A 43 -2.14 -2.31 11.12
N ALA A 44 -0.86 -2.51 11.41
CA ALA A 44 -0.10 -1.69 12.35
C ALA A 44 1.38 -1.64 11.93
N LEU A 45 2.12 -0.64 12.41
CA LEU A 45 3.57 -0.58 12.25
C LEU A 45 4.27 -1.38 13.37
N LYS A 46 5.34 -2.11 13.03
CA LYS A 46 6.05 -3.01 13.94
C LYS A 46 6.54 -2.34 15.23
N ASP A 47 7.00 -1.10 15.15
CA ASP A 47 7.55 -0.38 16.30
C ASP A 47 6.49 0.32 17.16
N GLY A 48 5.20 0.04 16.93
CA GLY A 48 4.12 0.57 17.77
C GLY A 48 4.02 2.10 17.75
N THR A 49 4.70 2.78 16.82
CA THR A 49 4.62 4.22 16.63
C THR A 49 3.29 4.60 15.99
N VAL A 50 2.20 4.33 16.69
CA VAL A 50 1.29 5.45 16.94
C VAL A 50 2.16 6.41 17.74
N GLN A 51 2.74 7.43 17.10
CA GLN A 51 3.12 8.61 17.88
C GLN A 51 1.80 9.12 18.44
N SER A 52 1.44 8.64 19.64
CA SER A 52 0.54 9.35 20.51
C SER A 52 1.13 10.73 20.62
N ALA A 53 0.54 11.68 19.88
CA ALA A 53 0.70 13.07 20.18
C ALA A 53 0.33 13.20 21.66
N THR A 54 1.35 13.43 22.48
CA THR A 54 1.11 13.90 23.83
C THR A 54 0.42 15.25 23.62
N PRO A 55 -0.79 15.50 24.16
CA PRO A 55 -1.46 16.78 23.98
C PRO A 55 -0.68 17.81 24.80
N GLY A 56 0.32 18.39 24.14
CA GLY A 56 1.35 19.20 24.74
C GLY A 56 1.82 20.23 23.73
N VAL A 57 1.03 21.30 23.62
CA VAL A 57 1.42 22.63 23.15
C VAL A 57 2.14 22.63 21.78
N ASP A 58 1.38 22.38 20.71
CA ASP A 58 1.48 23.00 19.36
C ASP A 58 0.67 22.15 18.35
N GLU A 59 -0.64 22.09 18.55
CA GLU A 59 -1.58 21.22 17.78
C GLU A 59 -2.14 21.89 16.51
N GLU A 60 -1.67 23.07 16.11
CA GLU A 60 -2.38 23.80 15.05
C GLU A 60 -1.96 23.41 13.63
N HIS A 61 -0.70 23.11 13.29
CA HIS A 61 -0.27 22.99 11.88
C HIS A 61 0.74 21.85 11.58
N LYS A 62 0.50 20.59 12.00
CA LYS A 62 1.16 19.47 11.32
C LYS A 62 0.40 19.18 10.03
N THR A 63 0.91 19.72 8.93
CA THR A 63 0.49 19.43 7.56
C THR A 63 0.33 17.93 7.38
N ARG A 64 -0.90 17.45 7.20
CA ARG A 64 -1.15 16.04 6.89
C ARG A 64 -1.31 15.88 5.39
N TYR A 65 -0.53 15.00 4.80
CA TYR A 65 -0.48 14.80 3.36
C TYR A 65 -1.60 13.89 2.89
N LYS A 66 -2.17 14.21 1.73
CA LYS A 66 -3.00 13.27 0.97
C LYS A 66 -2.22 12.80 -0.24
N TYR A 67 -1.99 11.50 -0.30
CA TYR A 67 -1.24 10.87 -1.36
C TYR A 67 -2.17 10.19 -2.36
N ARG A 68 -1.74 10.12 -3.61
CA ARG A 68 -2.25 9.27 -4.67
C ARG A 68 -1.11 8.36 -5.13
N MET A 69 -1.37 7.07 -5.21
CA MET A 69 -0.37 6.06 -5.53
C MET A 69 -0.87 5.22 -6.70
N PHE A 70 -0.22 5.37 -7.86
CA PHE A 70 -0.60 4.73 -9.12
C PHE A 70 0.62 4.63 -10.04
N PRO A 71 0.66 3.67 -10.98
CA PRO A 71 1.76 3.56 -11.90
C PRO A 71 1.76 4.73 -12.89
N ASP A 72 2.89 5.42 -12.99
CA ASP A 72 3.13 6.47 -13.99
C ASP A 72 4.53 6.29 -14.58
N TRP A 73 4.59 5.57 -15.71
CA TRP A 73 5.87 5.20 -16.31
C TRP A 73 6.65 6.44 -16.76
N GLY A 74 7.91 6.53 -16.34
CA GLY A 74 8.78 7.68 -16.62
C GLY A 74 8.67 8.81 -15.58
N ALA A 75 7.84 8.65 -14.55
CA ALA A 75 7.70 9.55 -13.41
C ALA A 75 7.67 8.79 -12.07
N GLY A 76 7.39 9.50 -10.98
CA GLY A 76 7.09 8.94 -9.66
C GLY A 76 5.74 8.21 -9.61
N PHE A 77 5.61 7.22 -8.71
CA PHE A 77 4.36 6.50 -8.51
C PHE A 77 3.58 7.01 -7.28
N ILE A 78 4.09 8.06 -6.62
CA ILE A 78 3.45 8.72 -5.48
C ILE A 78 3.34 10.20 -5.79
N TRP A 79 2.12 10.71 -5.65
CA TRP A 79 1.73 12.07 -5.97
C TRP A 79 0.95 12.67 -4.80
N TYR A 80 1.05 13.97 -4.59
CA TYR A 80 0.14 14.73 -3.75
C TYR A 80 -1.23 14.84 -4.45
N ASP A 81 -2.31 14.70 -3.67
CA ASP A 81 -3.66 15.09 -4.09
C ASP A 81 -3.68 16.62 -4.37
N PRO A 82 -3.92 17.04 -5.63
CA PRO A 82 -3.86 18.45 -6.01
C PRO A 82 -5.03 19.27 -5.44
N SER A 83 -6.09 18.61 -4.97
CA SER A 83 -7.25 19.26 -4.35
C SER A 83 -7.10 19.46 -2.85
N TRP A 84 -6.06 18.91 -2.24
CA TRP A 84 -5.86 18.97 -0.80
C TRP A 84 -5.00 20.18 -0.40
N PRO A 85 -5.54 21.17 0.32
CA PRO A 85 -4.81 22.38 0.69
C PRO A 85 -3.70 22.12 1.72
N GLY A 86 -3.70 20.94 2.35
CA GLY A 86 -2.64 20.51 3.24
C GLY A 86 -1.48 19.81 2.51
N ASN A 87 -1.39 19.84 1.18
CA ASN A 87 -0.20 19.40 0.47
C ASN A 87 0.67 20.60 0.08
N PRO A 88 1.97 20.41 -0.20
CA PRO A 88 2.83 21.47 -0.72
C PRO A 88 2.27 22.08 -2.02
N GLU A 89 2.46 23.38 -2.21
CA GLU A 89 2.17 24.05 -3.49
C GLU A 89 3.27 23.73 -4.52
N GLY A 90 2.89 23.53 -5.78
CA GLY A 90 3.84 23.35 -6.88
C GLY A 90 3.75 21.97 -7.54
N GLU A 91 4.88 21.26 -7.60
CA GLU A 91 4.96 19.93 -8.19
C GLU A 91 4.11 18.94 -7.37
N PHE A 92 3.23 18.23 -8.06
CA PHE A 92 2.38 17.22 -7.42
C PHE A 92 3.09 15.88 -7.29
N GLU A 93 4.16 15.66 -8.06
CA GLU A 93 4.99 14.46 -7.86
C GLU A 93 5.69 14.57 -6.51
N VAL A 94 5.66 13.49 -5.73
CA VAL A 94 6.39 13.47 -4.46
C VAL A 94 7.83 13.06 -4.74
N ASP A 95 8.77 13.96 -4.45
CA ASP A 95 10.21 13.68 -4.57
C ASP A 95 10.59 12.47 -3.70
N GLU A 96 11.36 11.54 -4.25
CA GLU A 96 11.86 10.39 -3.51
C GLU A 96 12.79 10.81 -2.36
N ASP A 97 13.51 11.92 -2.49
CA ASP A 97 14.34 12.48 -1.41
C ASP A 97 13.46 12.92 -0.23
N ASP A 98 12.28 13.48 -0.50
CA ASP A 98 11.32 13.81 0.56
C ASP A 98 10.76 12.56 1.24
N LEU A 99 10.56 11.47 0.50
CA LEU A 99 10.14 10.18 1.08
C LEU A 99 11.27 9.56 1.92
N GLU A 100 12.53 9.67 1.46
CA GLU A 100 13.72 9.20 2.16
C GLU A 100 13.95 9.93 3.48
N ASN A 101 13.69 11.24 3.50
CA ASN A 101 13.79 12.05 4.71
C ASN A 101 12.66 11.77 5.71
N ARG A 102 11.47 11.34 5.25
CA ARG A 102 10.28 11.15 6.09
C ARG A 102 10.12 9.72 6.61
N TYR A 103 10.46 8.72 5.80
CA TYR A 103 10.07 7.34 6.04
C TYR A 103 11.27 6.39 6.15
N PRO A 104 11.13 5.24 6.84
CA PRO A 104 12.22 4.29 7.00
C PRO A 104 12.76 3.78 5.65
N ALA A 105 14.08 3.69 5.55
CA ALA A 105 14.77 3.22 4.35
C ALA A 105 14.24 1.87 3.82
N VAL A 106 13.90 0.93 4.71
CA VAL A 106 13.37 -0.38 4.32
C VAL A 106 12.02 -0.31 3.59
N TRP A 107 11.17 0.66 3.91
CA TRP A 107 9.92 0.88 3.18
C TRP A 107 10.21 1.52 1.82
N LEU A 108 11.10 2.51 1.77
CA LEU A 108 11.48 3.17 0.52
C LEU A 108 12.14 2.20 -0.47
N GLU A 109 13.03 1.32 0.01
CA GLU A 109 13.61 0.24 -0.80
C GLU A 109 12.53 -0.71 -1.35
N SER A 110 11.52 -1.03 -0.53
CA SER A 110 10.40 -1.87 -0.96
C SER A 110 9.51 -1.17 -2.00
N TYR A 111 9.27 0.13 -1.85
CA TYR A 111 8.58 0.96 -2.84
C TYR A 111 9.36 1.04 -4.16
N ARG A 112 10.66 1.33 -4.12
CA ARG A 112 11.54 1.36 -5.30
C ARG A 112 11.54 0.02 -6.02
N GLY A 113 11.61 -1.10 -5.28
CA GLY A 113 11.51 -2.44 -5.84
C GLY A 113 10.15 -2.74 -6.49
N TRP A 114 9.06 -2.27 -5.90
CA TRP A 114 7.72 -2.39 -6.47
C TRP A 114 7.54 -1.56 -7.75
N LYS A 115 8.02 -0.31 -7.77
CA LYS A 115 8.04 0.57 -8.95
C LYS A 115 8.86 -0.06 -10.09
N ALA A 116 10.09 -0.50 -9.81
CA ALA A 116 10.98 -1.09 -10.79
C ALA A 116 10.39 -2.34 -11.48
N LYS A 117 9.62 -3.17 -10.77
CA LYS A 117 8.92 -4.33 -11.38
C LYS A 117 7.93 -3.91 -12.46
N TYR A 118 7.21 -2.80 -12.25
CA TYR A 118 6.29 -2.27 -13.25
C TYR A 118 7.05 -1.70 -14.44
N GLU A 119 8.06 -0.86 -14.19
CA GLU A 119 8.85 -0.22 -15.24
C GLU A 119 9.54 -1.26 -16.13
N GLN A 120 10.15 -2.29 -15.52
CA GLN A 120 10.73 -3.41 -16.26
C GLN A 120 9.69 -4.15 -17.12
N ALA A 121 8.51 -4.46 -16.55
CA ALA A 121 7.46 -5.15 -17.29
C ALA A 121 6.95 -4.31 -18.48
N PHE A 122 6.84 -2.99 -18.29
CA PHE A 122 6.46 -2.04 -19.33
C PHE A 122 7.53 -1.93 -20.44
N GLU A 123 8.81 -1.90 -20.08
CA GLU A 123 9.91 -1.91 -21.05
C GLU A 123 9.99 -3.23 -21.85
N GLU A 124 9.79 -4.37 -21.18
CA GLU A 124 9.81 -5.70 -21.79
C GLU A 124 8.68 -5.92 -22.80
N GLN A 125 7.53 -5.27 -22.60
CA GLN A 125 6.43 -5.25 -23.55
C GLN A 125 6.79 -4.61 -24.90
N LYS A 126 7.92 -3.87 -24.93
CA LYS A 126 8.38 -2.98 -25.99
C LYS A 126 7.41 -1.80 -26.16
N CYS A 127 7.98 -0.59 -26.10
CA CYS A 127 7.23 0.68 -26.11
C CYS A 127 6.38 0.91 -27.39
N ASP A 128 6.44 0.01 -28.37
CA ASP A 128 5.65 0.02 -29.60
C ASP A 128 4.24 -0.59 -29.46
N GLN A 129 3.93 -1.29 -28.37
CA GLN A 129 2.58 -1.84 -28.12
C GLN A 129 1.59 -0.83 -27.51
N GLY A 130 2.05 0.37 -27.15
CA GLY A 130 1.24 1.45 -26.59
C GLY A 130 1.03 1.37 -25.07
N SER A 131 0.74 2.51 -24.45
CA SER A 131 0.50 2.67 -23.01
C SER A 131 -0.76 1.97 -22.49
N ASP A 132 -1.63 1.50 -23.38
CA ASP A 132 -2.99 1.05 -23.06
C ASP A 132 -3.05 -0.46 -22.74
N GLN A 133 -1.91 -1.15 -22.77
CA GLN A 133 -1.83 -2.56 -22.44
C GLN A 133 -1.34 -2.77 -21.01
N ASP A 134 -1.87 -3.78 -20.33
CA ASP A 134 -1.35 -4.19 -19.03
C ASP A 134 0.09 -4.70 -19.24
N PRO A 135 1.10 -4.13 -18.55
CA PRO A 135 2.49 -4.54 -18.74
C PRO A 135 2.77 -5.95 -18.21
N PHE A 136 1.88 -6.51 -17.37
CA PHE A 136 2.09 -7.83 -16.80
C PHE A 136 1.60 -8.93 -17.74
N PRO A 137 2.46 -9.91 -18.11
CA PRO A 137 2.13 -10.95 -19.07
C PRO A 137 1.17 -12.03 -18.52
N ASP A 138 1.00 -12.09 -17.20
CA ASP A 138 0.09 -13.03 -16.55
C ASP A 138 -0.64 -12.40 -15.36
N ALA A 139 -1.90 -12.80 -15.19
CA ALA A 139 -2.79 -12.39 -14.11
C ALA A 139 -2.20 -12.60 -12.71
N GLY A 140 -1.37 -13.64 -12.52
CA GLY A 140 -0.75 -13.95 -11.24
C GLY A 140 0.28 -12.90 -10.81
N ARG A 141 1.15 -12.50 -11.74
CA ARG A 141 2.13 -11.42 -11.53
C ARG A 141 1.44 -10.08 -11.31
N ARG A 142 0.42 -9.79 -12.12
CA ARG A 142 -0.41 -8.58 -11.95
C ARG A 142 -1.00 -8.52 -10.54
N LYS A 143 -1.68 -9.59 -10.10
CA LYS A 143 -2.24 -9.69 -8.75
C LYS A 143 -1.19 -9.50 -7.66
N ALA A 144 -0.04 -10.16 -7.77
CA ALA A 144 1.02 -10.03 -6.77
C ALA A 144 1.51 -8.58 -6.66
N TRP A 145 1.72 -7.91 -7.78
CA TRP A 145 2.14 -6.51 -7.82
C TRP A 145 1.08 -5.54 -7.27
N VAL A 146 -0.20 -5.80 -7.56
CA VAL A 146 -1.35 -5.05 -7.00
C VAL A 146 -1.43 -5.20 -5.48
N VAL A 147 -1.27 -6.42 -4.97
CA VAL A 147 -1.26 -6.67 -3.52
C VAL A 147 -0.09 -5.97 -2.85
N GLU A 148 1.10 -6.09 -3.42
CA GLU A 148 2.31 -5.46 -2.87
C GLU A 148 2.15 -3.93 -2.79
N GLY A 149 1.63 -3.30 -3.84
CA GLY A 149 1.34 -1.87 -3.84
C GLY A 149 0.27 -1.48 -2.80
N MET A 150 -0.80 -2.26 -2.64
CA MET A 150 -1.79 -2.01 -1.59
C MET A 150 -1.17 -2.09 -0.19
N LEU A 151 -0.28 -3.04 0.07
CA LEU A 151 0.37 -3.16 1.37
C LEU A 151 1.30 -1.97 1.65
N LEU A 152 2.04 -1.50 0.64
CA LEU A 152 2.85 -0.28 0.73
C LEU A 152 1.97 0.96 1.00
N ALA A 153 0.83 1.08 0.33
CA ALA A 153 -0.14 2.15 0.54
C ALA A 153 -0.78 2.10 1.94
N CYS A 154 -1.09 0.90 2.44
CA CYS A 154 -1.57 0.69 3.81
C CYS A 154 -0.52 1.15 4.82
N TRP A 155 0.75 0.78 4.62
CA TRP A 155 1.86 1.23 5.48
C TRP A 155 1.98 2.76 5.48
N LEU A 156 1.91 3.39 4.30
CA LEU A 156 2.00 4.85 4.17
C LEU A 156 0.83 5.56 4.84
N SER A 157 -0.38 5.00 4.75
CA SER A 157 -1.57 5.56 5.41
C SER A 157 -1.48 5.54 6.95
N LEU A 158 -0.60 4.73 7.53
CA LEU A 158 -0.43 4.64 8.99
C LEU A 158 0.56 5.67 9.54
N GLN A 159 1.21 6.46 8.68
CA GLN A 159 2.18 7.46 9.12
C GLN A 159 1.48 8.65 9.78
N PRO A 160 2.09 9.26 10.81
CA PRO A 160 1.45 10.34 11.57
C PRO A 160 1.21 11.61 10.74
N ASP A 161 1.94 11.78 9.64
CA ASP A 161 1.83 12.89 8.71
C ASP A 161 0.96 12.56 7.48
N ALA A 162 0.42 11.34 7.36
CA ALA A 162 -0.47 10.97 6.27
C ALA A 162 -1.94 11.13 6.71
N GLU A 163 -2.74 11.87 5.96
CA GLU A 163 -4.20 11.94 6.15
C GLU A 163 -4.90 10.78 5.42
N SER A 164 -4.51 10.53 4.17
CA SER A 164 -5.02 9.41 3.37
C SER A 164 -4.11 9.07 2.21
N VAL A 165 -4.23 7.83 1.72
CA VAL A 165 -3.58 7.35 0.49
C VAL A 165 -4.65 6.80 -0.43
N GLU A 166 -4.79 7.36 -1.62
CA GLU A 166 -5.60 6.78 -2.69
C GLU A 166 -4.74 5.84 -3.55
N TYR A 167 -5.01 4.55 -3.51
CA TYR A 167 -4.31 3.57 -4.34
C TYR A 167 -5.11 3.27 -5.62
N GLN A 168 -4.53 3.59 -6.79
CA GLN A 168 -5.16 3.41 -8.11
C GLN A 168 -4.29 2.52 -9.01
N ALA A 169 -4.08 1.28 -8.60
CA ALA A 169 -3.46 0.28 -9.47
C ALA A 169 -4.34 -0.97 -9.66
N ALA A 170 -5.56 -0.95 -9.11
CA ALA A 170 -6.64 -1.91 -9.35
C ALA A 170 -7.78 -1.20 -10.11
N ASP A 171 -8.73 -1.97 -10.65
CA ASP A 171 -9.85 -1.44 -11.46
C ASP A 171 -10.68 -0.38 -10.72
N VAL A 172 -10.72 -0.46 -9.39
CA VAL A 172 -11.40 0.49 -8.51
C VAL A 172 -10.38 1.20 -7.62
N PRO A 173 -10.24 2.54 -7.74
CA PRO A 173 -9.50 3.35 -6.78
C PRO A 173 -9.89 3.03 -5.35
N THR A 174 -8.90 2.76 -4.50
CA THR A 174 -9.13 2.45 -3.08
C THR A 174 -8.55 3.55 -2.21
N LEU A 175 -9.42 4.30 -1.54
CA LEU A 175 -9.02 5.35 -0.60
C LEU A 175 -8.77 4.76 0.79
N ILE A 176 -7.56 4.92 1.31
CA ILE A 176 -7.09 4.45 2.61
C ILE A 176 -6.96 5.65 3.55
N GLN A 177 -7.91 5.85 4.45
CA GLN A 177 -7.79 6.89 5.48
C GLN A 177 -6.80 6.48 6.57
N ASN A 178 -6.16 7.45 7.20
CA ASN A 178 -5.29 7.17 8.34
C ASN A 178 -6.00 6.33 9.42
N GLY A 179 -5.33 5.29 9.90
CA GLY A 179 -5.87 4.37 10.91
C GLY A 179 -6.94 3.40 10.41
N SER A 180 -7.35 3.46 9.14
CA SER A 180 -8.38 2.58 8.56
C SER A 180 -7.84 1.40 7.72
N GLY A 181 -6.52 1.32 7.54
CA GLY A 181 -5.86 0.36 6.63
C GLY A 181 -6.24 -1.10 6.83
N GLY A 182 -6.52 -1.55 8.06
CA GLY A 182 -6.94 -2.94 8.34
C GLY A 182 -8.29 -3.35 7.71
N ASN A 183 -9.31 -2.51 7.86
CA ASN A 183 -10.65 -2.78 7.33
C ASN A 183 -10.66 -2.71 5.79
N ILE A 184 -9.84 -1.84 5.24
CA ILE A 184 -9.70 -1.66 3.79
C ILE A 184 -8.92 -2.80 3.17
N LEU A 185 -7.84 -3.25 3.82
CA LEU A 185 -7.09 -4.42 3.39
C LEU A 185 -7.97 -5.69 3.37
N LYS A 186 -8.88 -5.86 4.33
CA LYS A 186 -9.88 -6.95 4.29
C LYS A 186 -10.76 -6.89 3.06
N SER A 187 -11.34 -5.72 2.81
CA SER A 187 -12.23 -5.51 1.67
C SER A 187 -11.49 -5.72 0.36
N PHE A 188 -10.23 -5.27 0.30
CA PHE A 188 -9.37 -5.41 -0.86
C PHE A 188 -8.95 -6.86 -1.14
N ILE A 189 -8.50 -7.61 -0.12
CA ILE A 189 -8.15 -9.03 -0.29
C ILE A 189 -9.36 -9.84 -0.74
N LYS A 190 -10.54 -9.60 -0.14
CA LYS A 190 -11.78 -10.24 -0.58
C LYS A 190 -12.12 -9.90 -2.04
N THR A 191 -11.96 -8.62 -2.41
CA THR A 191 -12.15 -8.18 -3.80
C THR A 191 -11.16 -8.86 -4.74
N LEU A 192 -9.90 -9.07 -4.34
CA LEU A 192 -8.91 -9.78 -5.18
C LEU A 192 -9.13 -11.28 -5.32
N GLU A 193 -9.76 -11.92 -4.34
CA GLU A 193 -10.20 -13.33 -4.41
C GLU A 193 -11.35 -13.50 -5.40
N ASP A 194 -12.29 -12.54 -5.42
CA ASP A 194 -13.47 -12.55 -6.29
C ASP A 194 -13.15 -12.16 -7.75
N TYR A 195 -12.01 -11.50 -8.00
CA TYR A 195 -11.59 -11.11 -9.35
C TYR A 195 -10.76 -12.20 -10.05
N SER A 196 -11.31 -12.72 -11.14
CA SER A 196 -10.55 -13.45 -12.17
C SER A 196 -10.05 -12.43 -13.18
N PHE A 197 -8.73 -12.17 -13.19
CA PHE A 197 -8.08 -11.44 -14.29
C PHE A 197 -7.79 -12.42 -15.42
#